data_AF-A0A022PYF2-F1
#
_entry.id   AF-A0A022PYF2-F1
#
_cell.length_a   1.000
_cell.length_b   1.000
_cell.length_c   1.000
_cell.angle_alpha   90.00
_cell.angle_beta   90.00
_cell.angle_gamma   90.00
#
_symmetry.space_group_name_H-M   'P 1'
#
loop_
_entity.id
_entity.type
_entity.pdbx_description
1 polymer ?
#
loop_
_entity_poly.entity_id
_entity_poly.type
_entity_poly.pdbx_seq_one_letter_code
_entity_poly.pdbx_strand_id
1 'polypeptide(L)'
;MNEATIDPSNLLCHLEDILDSDPHIDEVGFIHPMQFAAFNEEDHSGSGTHLTDEITRKPVRDSSSHTFFWHSKHKLGISTIVLLPLYRAAKDAFLDAYKGYRMLRDSQLKKDESLENSALTCLPSLLDTMEKEVMRHSKALLLLSCDFGTAWNARKLIVSRKLLSPMFTDELLLSALVLSYSPKSERAWSHR
;
A
#
# COMPACT_ATOMS: atom_id res chain seq x y z
N MET A 1 5.11 8.89 -28.94
CA MET A 1 4.94 7.99 -27.77
C MET A 1 3.45 7.99 -27.47
N ASN A 2 2.76 6.88 -27.71
CA ASN A 2 1.31 6.82 -27.46
C ASN A 2 1.10 6.78 -25.95
N GLU A 3 0.54 7.86 -25.43
CA GLU A 3 0.14 8.04 -24.05
C GLU A 3 -1.09 7.13 -23.80
N ALA A 4 -0.85 5.82 -23.62
CA ALA A 4 -1.84 4.97 -23.00
C ALA A 4 -2.09 5.58 -21.62
N THR A 5 -3.25 6.21 -21.45
CA THR A 5 -3.66 6.85 -20.19
C THR A 5 -3.62 5.79 -19.09
N ILE A 6 -2.54 5.81 -18.30
CA ILE A 6 -2.36 4.91 -17.18
C ILE A 6 -3.47 5.25 -16.18
N ASP A 7 -4.36 4.31 -15.92
CA ASP A 7 -5.42 4.49 -14.94
C ASP A 7 -4.81 4.53 -13.52
N PRO A 8 -4.92 5.66 -12.79
CA PRO A 8 -4.38 5.79 -11.44
C PRO A 8 -4.95 4.77 -10.45
N SER A 9 -6.19 4.32 -10.65
CA SER A 9 -6.81 3.31 -9.80
C SER A 9 -6.15 1.95 -9.97
N ASN A 10 -5.84 1.55 -11.21
CA ASN A 10 -5.11 0.31 -11.47
C ASN A 10 -3.69 0.34 -10.91
N LEU A 11 -3.02 1.51 -10.92
CA LEU A 11 -1.71 1.67 -10.27
C LEU A 11 -1.80 1.47 -8.76
N LEU A 12 -2.84 2.02 -8.12
CA LEU A 12 -3.06 1.85 -6.69
C LEU A 12 -3.32 0.39 -6.34
N CYS A 13 -4.23 -0.28 -7.06
CA CYS A 13 -4.51 -1.69 -6.85
C CYS A 13 -3.23 -2.54 -6.96
N HIS A 14 -2.40 -2.30 -7.98
CA HIS A 14 -1.14 -3.03 -8.16
C HIS A 14 -0.14 -2.76 -7.01
N LEU A 15 -0.03 -1.52 -6.54
CA LEU A 15 0.81 -1.23 -5.36
C LEU A 15 0.30 -1.97 -4.13
N GLU A 16 -1.01 -1.95 -3.88
CA GLU A 16 -1.64 -2.62 -2.73
C GLU A 16 -1.46 -4.13 -2.81
N ASP A 17 -1.63 -4.74 -3.97
CA ASP A 17 -1.41 -6.16 -4.20
C ASP A 17 0.04 -6.58 -3.86
N ILE A 18 1.03 -5.75 -4.21
CA ILE A 18 2.43 -5.98 -3.83
C ILE A 18 2.60 -5.90 -2.30
N LEU A 19 2.03 -4.88 -1.67
CA LEU A 19 2.13 -4.64 -0.22
C LEU A 19 1.41 -5.69 0.63
N ASP A 20 0.37 -6.32 0.09
CA ASP A 20 -0.39 -7.40 0.72
C ASP A 20 0.29 -8.76 0.48
N SER A 21 0.91 -8.96 -0.69
CA SER A 21 1.64 -10.19 -1.03
C SER A 21 2.97 -10.32 -0.30
N ASP A 22 3.65 -9.19 -0.05
CA ASP A 22 4.90 -9.14 0.70
C ASP A 22 4.80 -8.22 1.93
N PRO A 23 4.43 -8.76 3.10
CA PRO A 23 4.32 -7.98 4.32
C PRO A 23 5.69 -7.59 4.92
N HIS A 24 6.80 -8.13 4.40
CA HIS A 24 8.14 -7.94 4.96
C HIS A 24 8.99 -6.94 4.19
N ILE A 25 8.39 -6.14 3.30
CA ILE A 25 9.11 -5.10 2.58
C ILE A 25 9.83 -4.19 3.58
N ASP A 26 11.16 -4.08 3.45
CA ASP A 26 12.03 -3.37 4.37
C ASP A 26 12.57 -2.04 3.80
N GLU A 27 12.54 -1.90 2.48
CA GLU A 27 13.04 -0.73 1.76
C GLU A 27 12.13 -0.34 0.59
N VAL A 28 11.85 0.96 0.47
CA VAL A 28 11.16 1.55 -0.67
C VAL A 28 12.08 2.56 -1.36
N GLY A 29 12.23 2.44 -2.67
CA GLY A 29 13.03 3.33 -3.50
C GLY A 29 12.21 3.97 -4.62
N PHE A 30 12.59 5.19 -5.00
CA PHE A 30 12.02 5.88 -6.15
C PHE A 30 12.99 5.82 -7.32
N ILE A 31 12.59 5.14 -8.40
CA ILE A 31 13.48 4.77 -9.50
C ILE A 31 13.11 5.57 -10.74
N HIS A 32 14.11 6.17 -11.40
CA HIS A 32 13.88 6.80 -12.68
C HIS A 32 13.57 5.73 -13.76
N PRO A 33 12.61 5.92 -14.68
CA PRO A 33 12.25 4.90 -15.69
C PRO A 33 13.43 4.31 -16.46
N MET A 34 14.44 5.13 -16.75
CA MET A 34 15.68 4.70 -17.44
C MET A 34 16.50 3.67 -16.65
N GLN A 35 16.34 3.60 -15.32
CA GLN A 35 17.06 2.67 -14.46
C GLN A 35 16.32 1.34 -14.26
N PHE A 36 15.01 1.27 -14.54
CA PHE A 36 14.21 0.04 -14.38
C PHE A 36 14.74 -1.15 -15.20
N ALA A 37 15.28 -0.89 -16.39
CA ALA A 37 15.83 -1.94 -17.24
C ALA A 37 17.03 -2.64 -16.58
N ALA A 38 17.88 -1.90 -15.85
CA ALA A 38 19.05 -2.46 -15.18
C ALA A 38 18.66 -3.39 -14.03
N PHE A 39 17.64 -3.04 -13.24
CA PHE A 39 17.15 -3.89 -12.14
C PHE A 39 16.59 -5.24 -12.62
N ASN A 40 15.97 -5.27 -13.81
CA ASN A 40 15.46 -6.50 -14.39
C ASN A 40 16.56 -7.45 -14.89
N GLU A 41 17.75 -6.92 -15.24
CA GLU A 41 18.88 -7.74 -15.70
C GLU A 41 19.63 -8.41 -14.54
N GLU A 42 19.63 -7.76 -13.36
CA GLU A 42 20.29 -8.26 -12.15
C GLU A 42 19.55 -9.45 -11.51
N ASP A 43 18.20 -9.47 -11.56
CA ASP A 43 17.40 -10.60 -11.06
C ASP A 43 17.62 -11.89 -11.88
N HIS A 44 17.99 -11.78 -13.16
CA HIS A 44 18.26 -12.93 -14.03
C HIS A 44 19.73 -13.39 -14.02
N SER A 45 20.65 -12.55 -13.56
CA SER A 45 22.09 -12.86 -13.54
C SER A 45 22.53 -13.64 -12.29
N GLY A 46 21.64 -13.82 -11.30
CA GLY A 46 21.89 -14.58 -10.08
C GLY A 46 21.69 -16.10 -10.17
N SER A 47 21.20 -16.62 -11.30
CA SER A 47 21.05 -18.08 -11.47
C SER A 47 22.36 -18.70 -11.97
N GLY A 48 23.24 -19.01 -11.02
CA GLY A 48 24.40 -19.85 -11.25
C GLY A 48 23.99 -21.31 -11.54
N THR A 49 24.25 -21.73 -12.78
CA THR A 49 24.52 -23.12 -13.23
C THR A 49 23.42 -24.20 -13.11
N HIS A 50 22.85 -24.59 -14.26
CA HIS A 50 23.04 -25.96 -14.77
C HIS A 50 22.81 -26.02 -16.28
N LEU A 51 23.79 -26.54 -17.01
CA LEU A 51 23.68 -26.91 -18.41
C LEU A 51 22.66 -28.04 -18.53
N THR A 52 21.56 -27.81 -19.24
CA THR A 52 20.91 -28.81 -20.09
C THR A 52 20.30 -28.12 -21.29
N ASP A 53 20.87 -28.46 -22.43
CA ASP A 53 20.42 -28.20 -23.79
C ASP A 53 19.02 -28.80 -23.99
N GLU A 54 17.98 -27.98 -24.18
CA GLU A 54 16.75 -28.38 -24.91
C GLU A 54 15.81 -27.19 -25.15
N ILE A 55 15.73 -26.80 -26.43
CA ILE A 55 14.58 -26.22 -27.14
C ILE A 55 13.94 -24.97 -26.51
N THR A 56 14.53 -23.84 -26.90
CA THR A 56 14.09 -22.45 -26.78
C THR A 56 12.58 -22.25 -26.98
N ARG A 57 11.79 -22.36 -25.91
CA ARG A 57 10.54 -21.61 -25.79
C ARG A 57 10.85 -20.33 -25.01
N LYS A 58 11.10 -19.24 -25.74
CA LYS A 58 11.06 -17.89 -25.16
C LYS A 58 9.74 -17.76 -24.40
N PRO A 59 9.74 -17.41 -23.10
CA PRO A 59 8.50 -16.98 -22.48
C PRO A 59 8.05 -15.73 -23.22
N VAL A 60 6.81 -15.75 -23.69
CA VAL A 60 6.13 -14.58 -24.24
C VAL A 60 6.17 -13.52 -23.15
N ARG A 61 7.02 -12.49 -23.33
CA ARG A 61 7.03 -11.30 -22.49
C ARG A 61 5.69 -10.60 -22.68
N ASP A 62 4.77 -10.78 -21.74
CA ASP A 62 3.68 -9.83 -21.56
C ASP A 62 4.31 -8.48 -21.19
N SER A 63 4.49 -7.65 -22.22
CA SER A 63 5.36 -6.46 -22.21
C SER A 63 4.66 -5.21 -21.66
N SER A 64 3.69 -5.34 -20.76
CA SER A 64 2.89 -4.20 -20.30
C SER A 64 2.75 -4.05 -18.78
N SER A 65 3.15 -5.04 -17.98
CA SER A 65 2.97 -5.02 -16.51
C SER A 65 4.24 -4.65 -15.72
N HIS A 66 5.40 -4.50 -16.39
CA HIS A 66 6.74 -4.42 -15.75
C HIS A 66 7.35 -3.01 -15.70
N THR A 67 6.57 -1.93 -15.90
CA THR A 67 7.16 -0.60 -16.16
C THR A 67 7.14 0.37 -14.98
N PHE A 68 6.34 0.10 -13.94
CA PHE A 68 6.07 1.10 -12.88
C PHE A 68 6.47 0.67 -11.48
N PHE A 69 6.46 -0.64 -11.20
CA PHE A 69 6.86 -1.20 -9.92
C PHE A 69 7.92 -2.28 -10.16
N TRP A 70 8.96 -2.27 -9.34
CA TRP A 70 9.95 -3.33 -9.25
C TRP A 70 9.88 -3.88 -7.83
N HIS A 71 9.85 -5.21 -7.70
CA HIS A 71 9.76 -5.87 -6.41
C HIS A 71 10.66 -7.10 -6.42
N SER A 72 11.67 -7.12 -5.55
CA SER A 72 12.58 -8.25 -5.38
C SER A 72 13.22 -8.19 -4.00
N LYS A 73 13.45 -9.35 -3.37
CA LYS A 73 14.13 -9.49 -2.06
C LYS A 73 13.62 -8.51 -0.99
N HIS A 74 12.31 -8.39 -0.85
CA HIS A 74 11.66 -7.48 0.10
C HIS A 74 11.94 -5.98 -0.12
N LYS A 75 12.37 -5.60 -1.33
CA LYS A 75 12.54 -4.21 -1.73
C LYS A 75 11.50 -3.83 -2.78
N LEU A 76 11.00 -2.60 -2.68
CA LEU A 76 10.01 -2.06 -3.61
C LEU A 76 10.53 -0.79 -4.29
N GLY A 77 10.68 -0.85 -5.60
CA GLY A 77 10.99 0.28 -6.45
C GLY A 77 9.72 0.85 -7.10
N ILE A 78 9.47 2.14 -6.93
CA ILE A 78 8.34 2.85 -7.56
C ILE A 78 8.88 3.81 -8.60
N SER A 79 8.34 3.75 -9.82
CA SER A 79 8.76 4.61 -10.91
C SER A 79 8.36 6.06 -10.70
N THR A 80 9.31 6.98 -10.88
CA THR A 80 9.06 8.40 -10.64
C THR A 80 7.96 9.00 -11.53
N ILE A 81 7.73 8.41 -12.71
CA ILE A 81 6.68 8.86 -13.64
C ILE A 81 5.26 8.58 -13.15
N VAL A 82 5.07 7.62 -12.24
CA VAL A 82 3.75 7.30 -11.70
C VAL A 82 3.47 7.92 -10.34
N LEU A 83 4.44 8.60 -9.71
CA LEU A 83 4.29 9.10 -8.33
C LEU A 83 3.10 10.05 -8.16
N LEU A 84 2.94 11.02 -9.05
CA LEU A 84 1.83 11.97 -8.96
C LEU A 84 0.45 11.33 -9.16
N PRO A 85 0.19 10.56 -10.24
CA PRO A 85 -1.10 9.91 -10.39
C PRO A 85 -1.38 8.89 -9.28
N LEU A 86 -0.38 8.10 -8.87
CA LEU A 86 -0.51 7.11 -7.80
C LEU A 86 -0.80 7.78 -6.44
N TYR A 87 -0.11 8.87 -6.11
CA TYR A 87 -0.39 9.66 -4.90
C TYR A 87 -1.83 10.18 -4.89
N ARG A 88 -2.32 10.70 -6.02
CA ARG A 88 -3.70 11.20 -6.11
C ARG A 88 -4.70 10.06 -5.87
N ALA A 89 -4.52 8.92 -6.53
CA ALA A 89 -5.37 7.75 -6.33
C ALA A 89 -5.35 7.26 -4.88
N ALA A 90 -4.17 7.08 -4.28
CA ALA A 90 -4.03 6.64 -2.90
C ALA A 90 -4.69 7.61 -1.91
N LYS A 91 -4.51 8.92 -2.13
CA LYS A 91 -5.10 9.96 -1.30
C LYS A 91 -6.62 9.97 -1.40
N ASP A 92 -7.17 9.90 -2.61
CA ASP A 92 -8.61 9.93 -2.84
C ASP A 92 -9.27 8.67 -2.27
N ALA A 93 -8.71 7.48 -2.52
CA ALA A 93 -9.17 6.21 -1.93
C ALA A 93 -9.13 6.23 -0.39
N PHE A 94 -8.04 6.75 0.20
CA PHE A 94 -7.95 6.91 1.65
C PHE A 94 -9.03 7.85 2.19
N LEU A 95 -9.24 9.01 1.57
CA LEU A 95 -10.23 9.98 2.04
C LEU A 95 -11.65 9.42 1.94
N ASP A 96 -11.97 8.69 0.88
CA ASP A 96 -13.27 8.04 0.70
C ASP A 96 -13.50 6.94 1.74
N ALA A 97 -12.54 6.04 1.94
CA ALA A 97 -12.62 5.01 2.97
C ALA A 97 -12.72 5.62 4.38
N TYR A 98 -11.93 6.66 4.67
CA TYR A 98 -11.94 7.31 5.98
C TYR A 98 -13.25 8.06 6.24
N LYS A 99 -13.84 8.67 5.20
CA LYS A 99 -15.17 9.26 5.28
C LYS A 99 -16.22 8.20 5.59
N GLY A 100 -16.20 7.06 4.91
CA GLY A 100 -17.09 5.93 5.16
C GLY A 100 -16.97 5.40 6.60
N TYR A 101 -15.74 5.14 7.05
CA TYR A 101 -15.44 4.74 8.43
C TYR A 101 -16.02 5.73 9.45
N ARG A 102 -15.78 7.04 9.25
CA ARG A 102 -16.29 8.08 10.15
C ARG A 102 -17.81 8.12 10.19
N MET A 103 -18.48 8.02 9.04
CA MET A 103 -19.94 8.01 8.97
C MET A 103 -20.53 6.84 9.75
N LEU A 104 -20.03 5.62 9.55
CA LEU A 104 -20.49 4.44 10.28
C LEU A 104 -20.22 4.53 11.78
N ARG A 105 -19.06 5.06 12.16
CA ARG A 105 -18.70 5.26 13.56
C ARG A 105 -19.61 6.29 14.23
N ASP A 106 -19.86 7.42 13.58
CA ASP A 106 -20.73 8.47 14.13
C ASP A 106 -22.18 7.96 14.24
N SER A 107 -22.61 7.05 13.36
CA SER A 107 -23.88 6.32 13.47
C SER A 107 -23.92 5.30 14.61
N GLN A 108 -22.81 4.62 14.92
CA GLN A 108 -22.71 3.73 16.09
C GLN A 108 -22.87 4.51 17.41
N LEU A 109 -22.13 5.63 17.55
CA LEU A 109 -22.15 6.45 18.78
C LEU A 109 -23.54 7.01 19.10
N LYS A 110 -24.31 7.45 18.08
CA LYS A 110 -25.68 7.95 18.25
C LYS A 110 -26.69 6.85 18.61
N LYS A 111 -26.34 5.58 18.35
CA LYS A 111 -27.24 4.45 18.57
C LYS A 111 -27.14 3.87 19.98
N ASP A 112 -26.01 4.00 20.65
CA ASP A 112 -25.90 3.70 22.09
C ASP A 112 -26.88 4.55 22.94
N GLU A 113 -27.39 5.66 22.38
CA GLU A 113 -28.38 6.54 23.02
C GLU A 113 -29.84 6.24 22.62
N SER A 114 -30.11 5.38 21.62
CA SER A 114 -31.47 5.10 21.12
C SER A 114 -31.73 3.62 20.85
N LEU A 115 -32.56 3.00 21.70
CA LEU A 115 -32.94 1.60 21.65
C LEU A 115 -33.99 1.36 20.55
N GLU A 116 -33.59 0.95 19.33
CA GLU A 116 -34.50 0.23 18.40
C GLU A 116 -33.78 -0.59 17.29
N ASN A 117 -34.48 -1.65 16.86
CA ASN A 117 -33.98 -2.90 16.27
C ASN A 117 -33.99 -2.99 14.72
N SER A 118 -33.33 -4.04 14.19
CA SER A 118 -33.54 -4.73 12.90
C SER A 118 -32.51 -4.54 11.76
N ALA A 119 -31.79 -3.43 11.64
CA ALA A 119 -30.76 -3.25 10.58
C ALA A 119 -29.38 -3.92 10.89
N LEU A 120 -29.33 -4.86 11.84
CA LEU A 120 -28.27 -4.88 12.86
C LEU A 120 -27.18 -5.96 12.78
N THR A 121 -27.27 -6.96 11.89
CA THR A 121 -26.25 -8.02 11.86
C THR A 121 -24.99 -7.67 11.06
N CYS A 122 -25.07 -6.70 10.16
CA CYS A 122 -23.97 -6.39 9.22
C CYS A 122 -23.14 -5.15 9.59
N LEU A 123 -23.55 -4.36 10.60
CA LEU A 123 -22.88 -3.11 10.93
C LEU A 123 -21.45 -3.31 11.48
N PRO A 124 -21.19 -4.28 12.40
CA PRO A 124 -19.83 -4.56 12.85
C PRO A 124 -18.92 -5.06 11.72
N SER A 125 -19.43 -5.94 10.85
CA SER A 125 -18.67 -6.44 9.70
C SER A 125 -18.37 -5.34 8.68
N LEU A 126 -19.32 -4.44 8.43
CA LEU A 126 -19.10 -3.30 7.53
C LEU A 126 -18.09 -2.31 8.10
N LEU A 127 -18.12 -2.08 9.43
CA LEU A 127 -17.13 -1.26 10.10
C LEU A 127 -15.74 -1.89 9.99
N ASP A 128 -15.61 -3.20 10.20
CA ASP A 128 -14.35 -3.92 10.03
C ASP A 128 -13.83 -3.84 8.58
N THR A 129 -14.71 -3.95 7.58
CA THR A 129 -14.34 -3.72 6.17
C THR A 129 -13.82 -2.31 5.96
N MET A 130 -14.51 -1.28 6.45
CA MET A 130 -14.03 0.10 6.29
C MET A 130 -12.72 0.36 7.03
N GLU A 131 -12.52 -0.24 8.20
CA GLU A 131 -11.25 -0.16 8.91
C GLU A 131 -10.12 -0.80 8.09
N LYS A 132 -10.34 -1.97 7.49
CA LYS A 132 -9.37 -2.61 6.60
C LYS A 132 -9.04 -1.73 5.39
N GLU A 133 -10.03 -1.15 4.73
CA GLU A 133 -9.82 -0.23 3.60
C GLU A 133 -9.02 1.02 4.02
N VAL A 134 -9.34 1.61 5.19
CA VAL A 134 -8.57 2.74 5.73
C VAL A 134 -7.12 2.33 5.99
N MET A 135 -6.89 1.17 6.59
CA MET A 135 -5.54 0.66 6.86
C MET A 135 -4.78 0.33 5.57
N ARG A 136 -5.46 -0.20 4.54
CA ARG A 136 -4.84 -0.52 3.25
C ARG A 136 -4.43 0.74 2.49
N HIS A 137 -5.38 1.63 2.22
CA HIS A 137 -5.12 2.85 1.44
C HIS A 137 -4.18 3.82 2.17
N SER A 138 -4.25 3.91 3.51
CA SER A 138 -3.30 4.73 4.27
C SER A 138 -1.88 4.18 4.22
N LYS A 139 -1.68 2.85 4.17
CA LYS A 139 -0.35 2.24 3.99
C LYS A 139 0.26 2.71 2.67
N ALA A 140 -0.47 2.55 1.57
CA ALA A 140 -0.04 3.02 0.25
C ALA A 140 0.23 4.54 0.22
N LEU A 141 -0.69 5.34 0.78
CA LEU A 141 -0.54 6.80 0.83
C LEU A 141 0.70 7.23 1.64
N LEU A 142 0.98 6.59 2.77
CA LEU A 142 2.12 6.95 3.63
C LEU A 142 3.46 6.61 2.98
N LEU A 143 3.53 5.57 2.14
CA LEU A 143 4.73 5.31 1.33
C LEU A 143 5.02 6.43 0.32
N LEU A 144 3.97 7.09 -0.19
CA LEU A 144 4.07 8.17 -1.17
C LEU A 144 4.17 9.56 -0.52
N SER A 145 3.64 9.71 0.68
CA SER A 145 3.55 10.96 1.45
C SER A 145 3.63 10.66 2.94
N CYS A 146 4.85 10.42 3.42
CA CYS A 146 5.12 9.98 4.79
C CYS A 146 4.64 10.95 5.88
N ASP A 147 4.54 12.25 5.59
CA ASP A 147 4.08 13.25 6.55
C ASP A 147 2.57 13.56 6.46
N PHE A 148 1.78 12.70 5.80
CA PHE A 148 0.33 12.83 5.72
C PHE A 148 -0.32 12.53 7.09
N GLY A 149 -0.33 13.52 7.99
CA GLY A 149 -0.71 13.36 9.39
C GLY A 149 -2.13 12.80 9.63
N THR A 150 -3.08 13.10 8.75
CA THR A 150 -4.45 12.55 8.84
C THR A 150 -4.46 11.02 8.68
N ALA A 151 -3.58 10.47 7.84
CA ALA A 151 -3.47 9.02 7.66
C ALA A 151 -2.91 8.35 8.91
N TRP A 152 -1.80 8.86 9.45
CA TRP A 152 -1.26 8.38 10.73
C TRP A 152 -2.28 8.41 11.87
N ASN A 153 -2.99 9.54 12.02
CA ASN A 153 -4.01 9.69 13.05
C ASN A 153 -5.18 8.69 12.87
N ALA A 154 -5.61 8.45 11.63
CA ALA A 154 -6.66 7.48 11.34
C ALA A 154 -6.24 6.06 11.72
N ARG A 155 -5.00 5.66 11.38
CA ARG A 155 -4.44 4.35 11.76
C ARG A 155 -4.35 4.21 13.28
N LYS A 156 -3.79 5.22 13.95
CA LYS A 156 -3.69 5.26 15.43
C LYS A 156 -5.06 5.08 16.09
N LEU A 157 -6.08 5.76 15.58
CA LEU A 157 -7.44 5.64 16.09
C LEU A 157 -7.99 4.20 15.94
N ILE A 158 -7.77 3.55 14.80
CA ILE A 158 -8.26 2.18 14.55
C ILE A 158 -7.52 1.18 15.44
N VAL A 159 -6.19 1.23 15.47
CA VAL A 159 -5.33 0.31 16.23
C VAL A 159 -5.61 0.42 17.73
N SER A 160 -5.76 1.65 18.25
CA SER A 160 -6.05 1.90 19.67
C SER A 160 -7.39 1.31 20.14
N ARG A 161 -8.32 1.07 19.22
CA ARG A 161 -9.63 0.47 19.54
C ARG A 161 -9.60 -1.05 19.51
N LYS A 162 -8.85 -1.65 18.57
CA LYS A 162 -8.76 -3.11 18.44
C LYS A 162 -7.83 -3.73 19.48
N LEU A 163 -6.77 -3.02 19.89
CA LEU A 163 -5.78 -3.47 20.89
C LEU A 163 -5.20 -4.88 20.59
N LEU A 164 -5.09 -5.23 19.30
CA LEU A 164 -4.56 -6.53 18.86
C LEU A 164 -3.03 -6.44 18.68
N SER A 165 -2.28 -7.33 19.33
CA SER A 165 -0.81 -7.37 19.25
C SER A 165 -0.26 -7.35 17.81
N PRO A 166 -0.81 -8.13 16.85
CA PRO A 166 -0.30 -8.11 15.47
C PRO A 166 -0.39 -6.74 14.81
N MET A 167 -1.45 -5.97 15.09
CA MET A 167 -1.62 -4.64 14.51
C MET A 167 -0.57 -3.66 14.99
N PHE A 168 -0.11 -3.76 16.24
CA PHE A 168 1.00 -2.93 16.72
C PHE A 168 2.32 -3.28 16.02
N THR A 169 2.56 -4.57 15.77
CA THR A 169 3.71 -5.01 14.98
C THR A 169 3.65 -4.48 13.56
N ASP A 170 2.49 -4.55 12.91
CA ASP A 170 2.30 -4.01 11.55
C ASP A 170 2.54 -2.49 11.51
N GLU A 171 2.09 -1.73 12.51
CA GLU A 171 2.37 -0.30 12.61
C GLU A 171 3.86 0.00 12.82
N LEU A 172 4.54 -0.79 13.65
CA LEU A 172 5.98 -0.64 13.86
C LEU A 172 6.76 -0.93 12.58
N LEU A 173 6.39 -1.99 11.85
CA LEU A 173 6.98 -2.32 10.55
C LEU A 173 6.74 -1.21 9.52
N LEU A 174 5.52 -0.68 9.43
CA LEU A 174 5.22 0.43 8.54
C LEU A 174 6.04 1.69 8.89
N SER A 175 6.14 2.03 10.18
CA SER A 175 6.95 3.17 10.62
C SER A 175 8.43 2.97 10.29
N ALA A 176 8.97 1.76 10.47
CA ALA A 176 10.34 1.42 10.13
C ALA A 176 10.58 1.52 8.61
N LEU A 177 9.64 1.01 7.80
CA LEU A 177 9.69 1.10 6.35
C LEU A 177 9.66 2.56 5.87
N VAL A 178 8.81 3.40 6.45
CA VAL A 178 8.79 4.83 6.13
C VAL A 178 10.11 5.51 6.49
N LEU A 179 10.69 5.14 7.64
CA LEU A 179 11.96 5.70 8.11
C LEU A 179 13.17 5.22 7.30
N SER A 180 13.08 4.11 6.56
CA SER A 180 14.19 3.62 5.74
C SER A 180 14.49 4.53 4.54
N TYR A 181 13.46 5.14 3.94
CA TYR A 181 13.63 6.12 2.85
C TYR A 181 13.42 7.59 3.29
N SER A 182 12.73 7.83 4.42
CA SER A 182 12.52 9.17 4.97
C SER A 182 12.91 9.23 6.47
N PRO A 183 14.22 9.15 6.80
CA PRO A 183 14.69 9.05 8.18
C PRO A 183 14.41 10.29 9.04
N LYS A 184 13.98 11.40 8.41
CA LYS A 184 13.65 12.68 9.04
C LYS A 184 12.15 12.95 9.12
N SER A 185 11.28 12.01 8.76
CA SER A 185 9.82 12.21 8.88
C SER A 185 9.42 12.35 10.34
N GLU A 186 9.04 13.56 10.74
CA GLU A 186 8.56 13.84 12.10
C GLU A 186 7.29 13.06 12.42
N ARG A 187 6.42 12.87 11.42
CA ARG A 187 5.16 12.13 11.60
C ARG A 187 5.41 10.65 11.86
N ALA A 188 6.31 10.03 11.12
CA ALA A 188 6.67 8.63 11.35
C ALA A 188 7.29 8.42 12.73
N TRP A 189 8.21 9.31 13.14
CA TRP A 189 8.81 9.29 14.48
C TRP A 189 7.81 9.52 15.61
N SER A 190 6.85 10.43 15.43
CA SER A 190 5.83 10.71 16.43
C SER A 190 4.75 9.64 16.53
N HIS A 191 4.52 8.87 15.47
CA HIS A 191 3.53 7.78 15.46
C HIS A 191 4.08 6.52 16.12
N ARG A 192 5.36 6.23 15.89
CA ARG A 192 6.12 5.13 16.51
C ARG A 192 6.20 5.27 18.03
#